data_AF-A0A1H3WX32-F1
#
_entry.id   AF-A0A1H3WX32-F1
#
_cell.length_a   1.000
_cell.length_b   1.000
_cell.length_c   1.000
_cell.angle_alpha   90.00
_cell.angle_beta   90.00
_cell.angle_gamma   90.00
#
_symmetry.space_group_name_H-M   'P 1'
#
loop_
_entity.id
_entity.type
_entity.pdbx_description
1 polymer ?
#
loop_
_entity_poly.entity_id
_entity_poly.type
_entity_poly.pdbx_seq_one_letter_code
_entity_poly.pdbx_strand_id
1 'polypeptide(L)'
;MKHSILIIVDSNESFRLAKSVDSPHRIDVVTGVENAIEQLYQLPYDAVLYEGFSSTMEERKLLKIISLEQTPPVCQKKQTALTWAESVDQLIRSIPPSVQIMDGTFENDIFRICLN
;
A
#
# COMPACT_ATOMS: atom_id res chain seq x y z
N MET A 1 -6.47 12.96 1.42
CA MET A 1 -7.18 11.81 0.82
C MET A 1 -6.97 10.59 1.71
N LYS A 2 -7.96 9.70 1.85
CA LYS A 2 -7.78 8.45 2.59
C LYS A 2 -7.41 7.32 1.63
N HIS A 3 -6.19 6.83 1.74
CA HIS A 3 -5.71 5.64 1.02
C HIS A 3 -6.21 4.31 1.60
N SER A 4 -6.35 3.32 0.72
CA SER A 4 -6.58 1.90 1.01
C SER A 4 -5.26 1.15 0.90
N ILE A 5 -4.81 0.52 2.00
CA ILE A 5 -3.51 -0.13 2.09
C ILE A 5 -3.70 -1.59 2.51
N LEU A 6 -3.09 -2.51 1.76
CA LEU A 6 -2.99 -3.91 2.11
C LEU A 6 -1.62 -4.19 2.73
N ILE A 7 -1.59 -4.71 3.95
CA ILE A 7 -0.39 -5.19 4.61
C ILE A 7 -0.35 -6.72 4.56
N ILE A 8 0.73 -7.27 4.04
CA ILE A 8 0.94 -8.71 3.89
C ILE A 8 2.09 -9.14 4.80
N VAL A 9 1.80 -10.08 5.70
CA VAL A 9 2.75 -10.61 6.67
C VAL A 9 2.91 -12.13 6.51
N ASP A 10 3.98 -12.69 7.03
CA ASP A 10 4.35 -14.12 7.04
C ASP A 10 4.28 -14.70 8.47
N SER A 11 4.19 -13.86 9.51
CA SER A 11 4.09 -14.30 10.90
C SER A 11 2.90 -13.74 11.69
N ASN A 12 2.45 -14.49 12.69
CA ASN A 12 1.39 -14.05 13.62
C ASN A 12 1.82 -12.88 14.49
N GLU A 13 3.11 -12.76 14.79
CA GLU A 13 3.66 -11.62 15.53
C GLU A 13 3.55 -10.35 14.68
N SER A 14 4.06 -10.39 13.45
CA SER A 14 3.93 -9.31 12.47
C SER A 14 2.47 -8.93 12.24
N PHE A 15 1.57 -9.91 12.17
CA PHE A 15 0.12 -9.66 12.01
C PHE A 15 -0.44 -8.80 13.15
N ARG A 16 -0.11 -9.14 14.40
CA ARG A 16 -0.56 -8.38 15.58
C ARG A 16 -0.01 -6.97 15.56
N LEU A 17 1.27 -6.81 15.24
CA LEU A 17 1.92 -5.50 15.16
C LEU A 17 1.33 -4.64 14.04
N ALA A 18 1.15 -5.20 12.84
CA ALA A 18 0.56 -4.51 11.70
C ALA A 18 -0.89 -4.09 11.97
N LYS A 19 -1.69 -4.93 12.65
CA LYS A 19 -3.06 -4.56 13.05
C LYS A 19 -3.13 -3.45 14.11
N SER A 20 -2.05 -3.23 14.86
CA SER A 20 -1.99 -2.16 15.86
C SER A 20 -1.56 -0.80 15.29
N VAL A 21 -1.30 -0.72 13.99
CA VAL A 21 -0.95 0.54 13.32
C VAL A 21 -2.15 1.47 13.39
N ASP A 22 -2.02 2.55 14.16
CA ASP A 22 -2.98 3.64 14.18
C ASP A 22 -2.73 4.55 12.97
N SER A 23 -3.71 4.63 12.08
CA SER A 23 -3.61 5.39 10.84
C SER A 23 -4.97 5.93 10.43
N PRO A 24 -5.05 7.16 9.88
CA PRO A 24 -6.29 7.68 9.30
C PRO A 24 -6.69 6.97 7.99
N HIS A 25 -5.80 6.10 7.48
CA HIS A 25 -5.98 5.30 6.28
C HIS A 25 -6.70 3.99 6.57
N ARG A 26 -7.33 3.41 5.55
CA ARG A 26 -7.90 2.07 5.67
C ARG A 26 -6.76 1.07 5.51
N ILE A 27 -6.51 0.28 6.56
CA ILE A 27 -5.47 -0.76 6.55
C ILE A 27 -6.14 -2.12 6.70
N ASP A 28 -5.96 -2.98 5.71
CA ASP A 28 -6.30 -4.39 5.79
C ASP A 28 -5.00 -5.18 5.98
N VAL A 29 -5.00 -6.16 6.89
CA VAL A 29 -3.82 -6.98 7.21
C VAL A 29 -4.14 -8.44 6.98
N VAL A 30 -3.29 -9.12 6.21
CA VAL A 30 -3.44 -10.54 5.86
C VAL A 30 -2.13 -11.29 6.07
N THR A 31 -2.23 -12.57 6.42
CA THR A 31 -1.08 -13.46 6.58
C THR A 31 -0.98 -14.41 5.39
N GLY A 32 0.20 -14.48 4.77
CA GLY A 32 0.52 -15.35 3.64
C GLY A 32 0.14 -14.77 2.28
N VAL A 33 0.85 -15.22 1.25
CA VAL A 33 0.69 -14.72 -0.12
C VAL A 33 -0.63 -15.14 -0.77
N GLU A 34 -1.12 -16.37 -0.53
CA GLU A 34 -2.39 -16.82 -1.12
C GLU A 34 -3.57 -15.96 -0.66
N ASN A 35 -3.67 -15.71 0.65
CA ASN A 35 -4.71 -14.84 1.20
C ASN A 35 -4.60 -13.40 0.67
N ALA A 36 -3.38 -12.91 0.47
CA ALA A 36 -3.17 -11.60 -0.14
C ALA A 36 -3.64 -11.53 -1.59
N ILE A 37 -3.38 -12.58 -2.37
CA ILE A 37 -3.85 -12.67 -3.76
C ILE A 37 -5.38 -12.72 -3.81
N GLU A 38 -6.01 -13.52 -2.95
CA GLU A 38 -7.48 -13.54 -2.84
C GLU A 38 -8.05 -12.16 -2.51
N GLN A 39 -7.39 -11.43 -1.60
CA GLN A 39 -7.81 -10.09 -1.20
C GLN A 39 -7.68 -9.07 -2.34
N LEU A 40 -6.57 -9.12 -3.11
CA LEU A 40 -6.33 -8.25 -4.27
C LEU A 40 -7.38 -8.46 -5.38
N TYR A 41 -7.90 -9.68 -5.54
CA TYR A 41 -8.99 -9.94 -6.48
C TYR A 41 -10.35 -9.41 -6.03
N GLN A 42 -10.56 -9.23 -4.73
CA GLN A 42 -11.86 -8.81 -4.17
C GLN A 42 -11.99 -7.30 -4.07
N LEU A 43 -10.89 -6.60 -3.79
CA LEU A 43 -10.91 -5.16 -3.48
C LEU A 43 -9.73 -4.43 -4.12
N PRO A 44 -9.94 -3.21 -4.65
CA PRO A 44 -8.85 -2.36 -5.08
C PRO A 44 -8.12 -1.76 -3.87
N TYR A 45 -6.80 -1.70 -3.96
CA TYR A 45 -5.92 -1.03 -3.01
C TYR A 45 -5.12 0.06 -3.72
N ASP A 46 -4.79 1.14 -3.01
CA ASP A 46 -3.89 2.17 -3.53
C ASP A 46 -2.44 1.73 -3.37
N ALA A 47 -2.16 0.96 -2.32
CA ALA A 47 -0.81 0.50 -2.00
C ALA A 47 -0.79 -0.85 -1.29
N VAL A 48 0.31 -1.58 -1.47
CA VAL A 48 0.61 -2.87 -0.84
C VAL A 48 1.95 -2.77 -0.12
N LEU A 49 1.95 -3.10 1.17
CA LEU A 49 3.16 -3.24 1.98
C LEU A 49 3.31 -4.70 2.36
N TYR A 50 4.43 -5.34 2.01
CA TYR A 50 4.65 -6.75 2.35
C TYR A 50 5.96 -6.95 3.09
N GLU A 51 6.00 -7.89 4.04
CA GLU A 51 7.27 -8.32 4.62
C GLU A 51 8.01 -9.32 3.72
N GLY A 52 9.31 -9.49 3.94
CA GLY A 52 10.06 -10.51 3.20
C GLY A 52 9.57 -11.90 3.54
N PHE A 53 9.07 -12.63 2.53
CA PHE A 53 8.66 -14.01 2.68
C PHE A 53 9.88 -14.94 2.74
N SER A 54 9.72 -16.04 3.47
CA SER A 54 10.72 -17.12 3.48
C SER A 54 10.94 -17.74 2.09
N SER A 55 9.88 -17.78 1.25
CA SER A 55 9.93 -18.30 -0.13
C SER A 55 10.06 -17.19 -1.17
N THR A 56 11.16 -17.21 -1.92
CA THR A 56 11.37 -16.29 -3.06
C THR A 56 10.36 -16.52 -4.18
N MET A 57 9.78 -17.72 -4.28
CA MET A 57 8.77 -18.05 -5.27
C MET A 57 7.44 -17.36 -4.96
N GLU A 58 7.06 -17.30 -3.69
CA GLU A 58 5.83 -16.62 -3.24
C GLU A 58 5.94 -15.12 -3.44
N GLU A 59 7.09 -14.51 -3.11
CA GLU A 59 7.36 -13.09 -3.37
C GLU A 59 7.21 -12.77 -4.87
N ARG A 60 7.80 -13.59 -5.75
CA ARG A 60 7.67 -13.42 -7.20
C ARG A 60 6.24 -13.59 -7.69
N LYS A 61 5.49 -14.55 -7.13
CA LYS A 61 4.08 -14.77 -7.46
C LYS A 61 3.25 -13.52 -7.13
N LEU A 62 3.38 -12.99 -5.92
CA LEU A 62 2.69 -11.78 -5.47
C LEU A 62 2.97 -10.60 -6.41
N LEU A 63 4.25 -10.30 -6.64
CA LEU A 63 4.66 -9.18 -7.49
C LEU A 63 4.19 -9.35 -8.93
N LYS A 64 4.16 -10.59 -9.44
CA LYS A 64 3.63 -10.87 -10.76
C LYS A 64 2.14 -10.57 -10.84
N ILE A 65 1.35 -10.99 -9.85
CA ILE A 65 -0.10 -10.71 -9.80
C ILE A 65 -0.36 -9.21 -9.76
N ILE A 66 0.31 -8.48 -8.87
CA ILE A 66 0.17 -7.02 -8.77
C ILE A 66 0.50 -6.35 -10.12
N SER A 67 1.54 -6.81 -10.82
CA SER A 67 1.93 -6.23 -12.12
C SER A 67 0.94 -6.47 -13.27
N LEU A 68 -0.04 -7.36 -13.09
CA LEU A 68 -1.05 -7.66 -14.12
C LEU A 68 -2.24 -6.71 -14.06
N GLU A 69 -2.37 -5.91 -13.00
CA GLU A 69 -3.44 -4.92 -12.89
C GLU A 69 -3.23 -3.75 -13.87
N GLN A 70 -4.32 -3.21 -14.42
CA GLN A 70 -4.26 -2.07 -15.33
C GLN A 70 -3.68 -0.82 -14.63
N THR A 71 -4.01 -0.65 -13.35
CA THR A 71 -3.49 0.40 -12.47
C THR A 71 -2.96 -0.27 -11.20
N PRO A 72 -1.71 -0.76 -11.22
CA PRO A 72 -1.19 -1.54 -10.11
C PRO A 72 -1.03 -0.66 -8.85
N PRO A 73 -1.35 -1.19 -7.65
CA PRO A 73 -1.08 -0.50 -6.41
C PRO A 73 0.42 -0.23 -6.25
N VAL A 74 0.75 0.85 -5.54
CA VAL A 74 2.14 1.11 -5.15
C VAL A 74 2.58 0.00 -4.20
N CYS A 75 3.53 -0.83 -4.63
CA CYS A 75 3.95 -2.00 -3.89
C CYS A 75 5.35 -1.79 -3.31
N GLN A 76 5.49 -1.97 -2.00
CA GLN A 76 6.75 -1.80 -1.30
C GLN A 76 7.02 -2.96 -0.33
N LYS A 77 8.28 -3.39 -0.29
CA LYS A 77 8.78 -4.30 0.73
C LYS A 77 9.08 -3.53 2.01
N LYS A 78 8.56 -4.00 3.15
CA LYS A 78 8.88 -3.44 4.46
C LYS A 78 10.38 -3.59 4.73
N GLN A 79 11.00 -2.50 5.19
CA GLN A 79 12.38 -2.53 5.67
C GLN A 79 12.41 -3.06 7.10
N THR A 80 13.35 -3.94 7.42
CA THR A 80 13.47 -4.55 8.76
C THR A 80 13.71 -3.52 9.86
N ALA A 81 14.45 -2.45 9.55
CA ALA A 81 14.80 -1.39 10.49
C ALA A 81 13.63 -0.48 10.87
N LEU A 82 12.55 -0.45 10.07
CA LEU A 82 11.41 0.42 10.29
C LEU A 82 10.28 -0.33 11.00
N THR A 83 9.51 0.40 11.81
CA THR A 83 8.23 -0.07 12.33
C THR A 83 7.19 -0.15 11.21
N TRP A 84 6.05 -0.82 11.48
CA TRP A 84 4.94 -0.87 10.52
C TRP A 84 4.35 0.51 10.25
N ALA A 85 4.19 1.35 11.28
CA ALA A 85 3.69 2.71 11.14
C ALA A 85 4.60 3.56 10.23
N GLU A 86 5.92 3.55 10.48
CA GLU A 86 6.88 4.28 9.65
C GLU A 86 6.90 3.79 8.20
N SER A 87 6.78 2.46 8.00
CA SER A 87 6.74 1.87 6.68
C SER A 87 5.46 2.26 5.91
N VAL A 88 4.33 2.33 6.61
CA VAL A 88 3.06 2.80 6.06
C VAL A 88 3.15 4.29 5.68
N ASP A 89 3.68 5.13 6.56
CA ASP A 89 3.88 6.56 6.29
C ASP A 89 4.78 6.79 5.08
N GLN A 90 5.87 6.03 4.98
CA GLN A 90 6.76 6.08 3.83
C GLN A 90 6.05 5.65 2.54
N LEU A 91 5.27 4.57 2.60
CA LEU A 91 4.50 4.06 1.47
C LEU A 91 3.48 5.10 0.98
N ILE A 92 2.72 5.70 1.90
CA ILE A 92 1.73 6.74 1.58
C ILE A 92 2.37 7.92 0.84
N ARG A 93 3.56 8.37 1.27
CA ARG A 93 4.29 9.46 0.61
C ARG A 93 4.75 9.12 -0.80
N SER A 94 4.85 7.83 -1.14
CA SER A 94 5.21 7.35 -2.47
C SER A 94 4.00 7.13 -3.39
N ILE A 95 2.77 7.17 -2.85
CA ILE A 95 1.56 7.11 -3.67
C ILE A 95 1.50 8.40 -4.49
N PRO A 96 1.52 8.32 -5.83
CA PRO A 96 1.43 9.51 -6.66
C PRO A 96 0.07 10.18 -6.40
N PRO A 97 0.02 11.53 -6.30
CA PRO A 97 -1.24 12.23 -6.18
C PRO A 97 -2.11 11.88 -7.39
N SER A 98 -3.34 11.43 -7.13
CA SER A 98 -4.31 11.14 -8.18
C SER A 98 -4.63 12.45 -8.90
N VAL A 99 -3.98 12.70 -10.04
CA VAL A 99 -4.38 13.81 -10.91
C VAL A 99 -5.68 13.37 -11.58
N GLN A 100 -6.81 13.77 -10.99
CA GLN A 100 -8.06 13.76 -11.72
C GLN A 100 -7.90 14.80 -12.83
N ILE A 101 -7.59 14.34 -14.04
CA ILE A 101 -7.80 15.15 -15.24
C ILE A 101 -9.32 15.18 -15.42
N MET A 102 -9.99 16.03 -14.65
CA MET A 102 -11.31 16.52 -15.03
C MET A 102 -11.09 17.37 -16.28
N ASP A 103 -11.81 17.02 -17.34
CA ASP A 103 -11.88 17.80 -18.56
C ASP A 103 -11.90 19.31 -18.25
N GLY A 104 -10.79 19.99 -18.53
CA GLY A 104 -10.77 21.43 -18.78
C GLY A 104 -10.57 22.42 -17.63
N THR A 105 -10.25 22.03 -16.38
CA THR A 105 -9.90 23.03 -15.35
C THR A 105 -8.85 22.51 -14.36
N PHE A 106 -7.63 23.06 -14.46
CA PHE A 106 -6.59 22.89 -13.46
C PHE A 106 -6.95 23.66 -12.18
N GLU A 107 -7.48 22.99 -11.16
CA GLU A 107 -7.33 23.47 -9.78
C GLU A 107 -6.12 22.77 -9.15
N ASN A 108 -4.96 23.43 -9.27
CA ASN A 108 -3.78 23.07 -8.48
C ASN A 108 -3.96 23.59 -7.05
N ASP A 109 -4.24 22.71 -6.10
CA ASP A 109 -4.19 23.03 -4.66
C ASP A 109 -2.77 23.38 -4.16
N ILE A 110 -1.73 23.22 -5.01
CA ILE A 110 -0.35 23.64 -4.71
C ILE A 110 -0.17 25.16 -4.83
N PHE A 111 -1.03 25.89 -5.55
CA PHE A 111 -0.86 27.33 -5.76
C PHE A 111 -1.52 28.23 -4.72
N ARG A 112 -2.20 27.69 -3.69
CA ARG A 112 -2.84 28.52 -2.65
C ARG A 112 -1.89 29.08 -1.57
N ILE A 113 -0.61 28.73 -1.59
CA ILE A 113 0.35 29.15 -0.54
C ILE A 113 1.17 30.41 -0.91
N CYS A 114 1.05 30.95 -2.13
CA CYS A 114 1.88 32.09 -2.56
C CYS A 114 1.20 33.47 -2.54
N LEU A 115 0.06 33.66 -1.88
CA LEU A 115 -0.51 34.99 -1.66
C LEU A 115 -1.14 35.10 -0.26
N ASN A 116 -0.29 35.40 0.72
CA ASN A 116 -0.60 36.27 1.85
C ASN A 116 0.65 37.06 2.21
#